data_AF-A0A1K1P737-F1
#
_entry.id   AF-A0A1K1P737-F1
#
_cell.length_a   1.000
_cell.length_b   1.000
_cell.length_c   1.000
_cell.angle_alpha   90.00
_cell.angle_beta   90.00
_cell.angle_gamma   90.00
#
_symmetry.space_group_name_H-M   'P 1'
#
loop_
_entity.id
_entity.type
_entity.pdbx_description
1 polymer ?
#
loop_
_entity_poly.entity_id
_entity_poly.type
_entity_poly.pdbx_seq_one_letter_code
_entity_poly.pdbx_strand_id
1 'polypeptide(L)'
;MLNDVLRTFRMPLFFLLSGYLFNVAKYYTAFGDWLKSRVIGLLLPYFTACFAFYALWFIRERAGESGGLSPSYLFAGIFAGNGDRLAFNTPLWFLVCLFCAELIFWCGWKLVYRRGAAVQTALFFSLSIAGYAVSRFAHLPWSLDVALVAQLFMFAGYRLHVAGLFRSYRFSLPLLACFVVLFGLGQLNETTVDMNHRAYGNVLLFLAGGLAGSFLLMQLVYWIKSWSWVRRIFSALGKESLMILVFHMGFAFVVLNNLNKYVFANQLHLNWVAYTLWGIGLSYVAGLAINKIPVIRFLFKGKRFVPAVERAWGKEKAKTEYSLPAGEKAM
;
A
#
# COMPACT_ATOMS: atom_id res chain seq x y z
N MET A 1 -14.93 -3.87 -17.06
CA MET A 1 -14.03 -3.02 -17.87
C MET A 1 -13.20 -2.05 -17.02
N LEU A 2 -13.72 -0.95 -16.45
CA LEU A 2 -12.85 0.00 -15.70
C LEU A 2 -12.18 -0.62 -14.46
N ASN A 3 -12.91 -1.40 -13.66
CA ASN A 3 -12.32 -2.06 -12.50
C ASN A 3 -11.16 -2.98 -12.91
N ASP A 4 -11.29 -3.70 -14.02
CA ASP A 4 -10.28 -4.64 -14.54
C ASP A 4 -9.04 -3.90 -15.02
N VAL A 5 -9.22 -2.78 -15.74
CA VAL A 5 -8.13 -1.90 -16.19
C VAL A 5 -7.31 -1.37 -15.00
N LEU A 6 -7.97 -1.05 -13.88
CA LEU A 6 -7.29 -0.59 -12.67
C LEU A 6 -6.48 -1.70 -11.99
N ARG A 7 -6.83 -2.98 -12.15
CA ARG A 7 -6.13 -4.08 -11.47
C ARG A 7 -4.68 -4.21 -11.94
N THR A 8 -4.39 -3.88 -13.19
CA THR A 8 -3.05 -3.96 -13.78
C THR A 8 -2.02 -3.10 -13.05
N PHE A 9 -2.44 -1.96 -12.48
CA PHE A 9 -1.49 -1.01 -11.88
C PHE A 9 -1.83 -0.55 -10.45
N ARG A 10 -3.02 -0.87 -9.90
CA ARG A 10 -3.41 -0.44 -8.54
C ARG A 10 -2.41 -0.90 -7.48
N MET A 11 -2.10 -2.20 -7.43
CA MET A 11 -1.11 -2.73 -6.46
C MET A 11 0.33 -2.32 -6.81
N PRO A 12 0.78 -2.41 -8.08
CA PRO A 12 2.07 -1.87 -8.50
C PRO A 12 2.33 -0.42 -8.07
N LEU A 13 1.32 0.45 -8.18
CA LEU A 13 1.42 1.85 -7.79
C LEU A 13 1.74 2.02 -6.30
N PHE A 14 1.13 1.23 -5.40
CA PHE A 14 1.42 1.33 -3.96
C PHE A 14 2.86 0.93 -3.63
N PHE A 15 3.39 -0.11 -4.29
CA PHE A 15 4.80 -0.49 -4.14
C PHE A 15 5.73 0.58 -4.73
N LEU A 16 5.38 1.13 -5.89
CA LEU A 16 6.12 2.24 -6.50
C LEU A 16 6.15 3.47 -5.59
N LEU A 17 5.01 3.89 -5.05
CA LEU A 17 4.93 5.00 -4.11
C LEU A 17 5.70 4.73 -2.82
N SER A 18 5.71 3.49 -2.32
CA SER A 18 6.53 3.12 -1.16
C SER A 18 8.02 3.27 -1.46
N GLY A 19 8.48 2.83 -2.63
CA GLY A 19 9.84 3.08 -3.11
C GLY A 19 10.17 4.57 -3.26
N TYR A 20 9.24 5.37 -3.79
CA TYR A 20 9.38 6.83 -3.91
C TYR A 20 9.50 7.54 -2.56
N LEU A 21 8.79 7.05 -1.55
CA LEU A 21 8.84 7.60 -0.17
C LEU A 21 9.95 6.97 0.67
N PHE A 22 10.66 5.98 0.14
CA PHE A 22 11.70 5.26 0.86
C PHE A 22 12.95 6.14 1.03
N ASN A 23 13.18 6.62 2.25
CA ASN A 23 14.34 7.44 2.56
C ASN A 23 15.55 6.57 2.94
N VAL A 24 16.30 6.13 1.93
CA VAL A 24 17.52 5.33 2.14
C VAL A 24 18.50 6.04 3.08
N ALA A 25 18.77 7.33 2.87
CA ALA A 25 19.79 8.07 3.60
C ALA A 25 19.52 8.08 5.12
N LYS A 26 18.25 8.27 5.51
CA LYS A 26 17.82 8.25 6.91
C LYS A 26 17.96 6.87 7.55
N TYR A 27 17.73 5.80 6.80
CA TYR A 27 17.60 4.44 7.34
C TYR A 27 18.84 3.56 7.13
N TYR A 28 19.86 4.07 6.43
CA TYR A 28 21.13 3.35 6.26
C TYR A 28 21.92 3.28 7.57
N THR A 29 21.90 4.34 8.39
CA THR A 29 22.65 4.43 9.65
C THR A 29 21.86 3.97 10.88
N ALA A 30 20.53 3.82 10.77
CA ALA A 30 19.64 3.52 11.90
C ALA A 30 18.65 2.40 11.56
N PHE A 31 19.15 1.21 11.19
CA PHE A 31 18.30 0.07 10.83
C PHE A 31 17.31 -0.31 11.95
N GLY A 32 17.74 -0.27 13.21
CA GLY A 32 16.87 -0.54 14.36
C GLY A 32 15.66 0.40 14.43
N ASP A 33 15.88 1.70 14.21
CA ASP A 33 14.79 2.69 14.20
C ASP A 33 13.88 2.53 12.99
N TRP A 34 14.46 2.21 11.82
CA TRP A 34 13.68 1.87 10.64
C TRP A 34 12.77 0.67 10.91
N LEU A 35 13.35 -0.44 11.40
CA LEU A 35 12.63 -1.68 11.67
C LEU A 35 11.52 -1.44 12.68
N LYS A 36 11.83 -0.76 13.79
CA LYS A 36 10.84 -0.36 14.80
C LYS A 36 9.71 0.46 14.20
N SER A 37 10.02 1.42 13.32
CA SER A 37 9.00 2.24 12.65
C SER A 37 8.06 1.40 11.78
N ARG A 38 8.57 0.36 11.12
CA ARG A 38 7.80 -0.53 10.24
C ARG A 38 7.00 -1.58 11.01
N VAL A 39 7.58 -2.14 12.07
CA VAL A 39 6.85 -3.02 12.98
C VAL A 39 5.66 -2.28 13.60
N ILE A 40 5.88 -1.07 14.13
CA ILE A 40 4.81 -0.28 14.75
C ILE A 40 3.83 0.23 13.69
N GLY A 41 4.30 0.67 12.52
CA GLY A 41 3.46 1.29 11.49
C GLY A 41 2.69 0.32 10.59
N LEU A 42 3.13 -0.93 10.46
CA LEU A 42 2.55 -1.93 9.57
C LEU A 42 2.13 -3.22 10.31
N LEU A 43 3.06 -3.86 11.02
CA LEU A 43 2.78 -5.17 11.64
C LEU A 43 1.82 -5.07 12.83
N LEU A 44 1.96 -4.05 13.68
CA LEU A 44 1.03 -3.83 14.79
C LEU A 44 -0.42 -3.59 14.29
N PRO A 45 -0.68 -2.69 13.33
CA PRO A 45 -1.97 -2.57 12.68
C PRO A 45 -2.48 -3.87 12.07
N TYR A 46 -1.61 -4.62 11.39
CA TYR A 46 -1.95 -5.91 10.78
C TYR A 46 -2.45 -6.91 11.82
N PHE A 47 -1.66 -7.22 12.84
CA PHE A 47 -2.04 -8.21 13.86
C PHE A 47 -3.28 -7.76 14.64
N THR A 48 -3.36 -6.47 14.99
CA THR A 48 -4.55 -5.90 15.65
C THR A 48 -5.80 -6.13 14.82
N ALA A 49 -5.75 -5.79 13.52
CA ALA A 49 -6.88 -5.97 12.62
C ALA A 49 -7.20 -7.46 12.42
N CYS A 50 -6.19 -8.31 12.22
CA CYS A 50 -6.39 -9.74 12.05
C CYS A 50 -7.11 -10.38 13.23
N PHE A 51 -6.65 -10.15 14.47
CA PHE A 51 -7.31 -10.69 15.65
C PHE A 51 -8.72 -10.12 15.84
N ALA A 52 -8.93 -8.82 15.62
CA ALA A 52 -10.23 -8.20 15.75
C ALA A 52 -11.25 -8.75 14.72
N PHE A 53 -10.88 -8.79 13.45
CA PHE A 53 -11.77 -9.27 12.39
C PHE A 53 -11.95 -10.78 12.39
N TYR A 54 -10.94 -11.55 12.79
CA TYR A 54 -11.09 -12.99 13.03
C TYR A 54 -12.10 -13.25 14.15
N ALA A 55 -12.02 -12.53 15.27
CA ALA A 55 -12.99 -12.68 16.36
C ALA A 55 -14.42 -12.34 15.91
N LEU A 56 -14.60 -11.26 15.17
CA LEU A 56 -15.91 -10.89 14.59
C LEU A 56 -16.43 -11.96 13.62
N TRP A 57 -15.56 -12.48 12.75
CA TRP A 57 -15.92 -13.57 11.84
C TRP A 57 -16.30 -14.84 12.61
N PHE A 58 -15.53 -15.21 13.63
CA PHE A 58 -15.78 -16.41 14.43
C PHE A 58 -17.11 -16.35 15.20
N ILE A 59 -17.48 -15.18 15.74
CA ILE A 59 -18.78 -14.99 16.38
C ILE A 59 -19.92 -15.23 15.37
N ARG A 60 -19.78 -14.72 14.15
CA ARG A 60 -20.78 -14.91 13.07
C ARG A 60 -20.86 -16.36 12.60
N GLU A 61 -19.73 -17.07 12.54
CA GLU A 61 -19.70 -18.51 12.26
C GLU A 61 -20.46 -19.30 13.32
N ARG A 62 -20.28 -18.97 14.60
CA ARG A 62 -21.05 -19.61 15.68
C ARG A 62 -22.53 -19.27 15.67
N ALA A 63 -22.91 -18.14 15.07
CA ALA A 63 -24.31 -17.76 14.84
C ALA A 63 -24.91 -18.41 13.57
N GLY A 64 -24.15 -19.24 12.83
CA GLY A 64 -24.62 -19.92 11.62
C GLY A 64 -24.67 -19.01 10.37
N GLU A 65 -23.99 -17.87 10.39
CA GLU A 65 -24.03 -16.88 9.30
C GLU A 65 -22.92 -17.02 8.25
N SER A 66 -21.90 -17.84 8.48
CA SER A 66 -20.75 -17.94 7.57
C SER A 66 -20.56 -19.32 6.94
N GLY A 67 -19.86 -19.30 5.80
CA GLY A 67 -19.87 -20.36 4.80
C GLY A 67 -18.96 -21.55 5.07
N GLY A 68 -18.82 -21.99 6.33
CA GLY A 68 -18.18 -23.25 6.68
C GLY A 68 -16.66 -23.31 6.43
N LEU A 69 -15.98 -22.17 6.49
CA LEU A 69 -14.51 -22.16 6.46
C LEU A 69 -13.94 -22.63 7.80
N SER A 70 -12.90 -23.44 7.77
CA SER A 70 -12.26 -23.95 8.99
C SER A 70 -11.70 -22.81 9.86
N PRO A 71 -12.13 -22.67 11.13
CA PRO A 71 -11.59 -21.65 12.03
C PRO A 71 -10.08 -21.77 12.24
N SER A 72 -9.56 -23.01 12.33
CA SER A 72 -8.12 -23.24 12.52
C SER A 72 -7.31 -22.83 11.28
N TYR A 73 -7.87 -23.02 10.08
CA TYR A 73 -7.26 -22.58 8.83
C TYR A 73 -7.12 -21.05 8.77
N LEU A 74 -8.19 -20.32 9.12
CA LEU A 74 -8.16 -18.85 9.13
C LEU A 74 -7.31 -18.28 10.28
N PHE A 75 -7.29 -18.95 11.44
CA PHE A 75 -6.42 -18.56 12.55
C PHE A 75 -4.94 -18.70 12.18
N ALA A 76 -4.55 -19.83 11.57
CA ALA A 76 -3.20 -20.01 11.03
C ALA A 76 -2.90 -18.97 9.92
N GLY A 77 -3.93 -18.51 9.21
CA GLY A 77 -3.86 -17.42 8.24
C GLY A 77 -3.29 -16.11 8.78
N ILE A 78 -3.54 -15.79 10.06
CA ILE A 78 -2.99 -14.59 10.73
C ILE A 78 -1.46 -14.61 10.74
N PHE A 79 -0.85 -15.78 10.84
CA PHE A 79 0.62 -15.92 10.84
C PHE A 79 1.16 -16.17 9.43
N ALA A 80 0.39 -16.87 8.58
CA ALA A 80 0.77 -17.12 7.19
C ALA A 80 0.74 -15.85 6.34
N GLY A 81 -0.17 -14.90 6.60
CA GLY A 81 -0.19 -13.59 5.95
C GLY A 81 -0.58 -13.56 4.48
N ASN A 82 -1.10 -14.65 3.93
CA ASN A 82 -1.58 -14.74 2.55
C ASN A 82 -3.09 -14.48 2.47
N GLY A 83 -3.56 -13.76 1.44
CA GLY A 83 -4.93 -13.26 1.39
C GLY A 83 -6.01 -14.33 1.26
N ASP A 84 -5.68 -15.50 0.71
CA ASP A 84 -6.53 -16.71 0.68
C ASP A 84 -6.87 -17.24 2.08
N ARG A 85 -5.93 -17.09 3.03
CA ARG A 85 -6.11 -17.47 4.44
C ARG A 85 -6.68 -16.37 5.32
N LEU A 86 -6.88 -15.18 4.74
CA LEU A 86 -7.42 -14.01 5.41
C LEU A 86 -8.82 -13.67 4.89
N ALA A 87 -9.65 -14.69 4.60
CA ALA A 87 -10.99 -14.51 4.03
C ALA A 87 -11.90 -13.57 4.85
N PHE A 88 -11.66 -13.42 6.16
CA PHE A 88 -12.36 -12.45 7.01
C PHE A 88 -12.02 -10.98 6.69
N ASN A 89 -10.83 -10.71 6.12
CA ASN A 89 -10.40 -9.38 5.69
C ASN A 89 -9.18 -9.48 4.76
N THR A 90 -9.40 -9.88 3.51
CA THR A 90 -8.33 -10.18 2.54
C THR A 90 -7.28 -9.05 2.42
N PRO A 91 -7.63 -7.75 2.28
CA PRO A 91 -6.68 -6.66 2.04
C PRO A 91 -5.53 -6.53 3.06
N LEU A 92 -5.65 -7.12 4.25
CA LEU A 92 -4.60 -7.14 5.26
C LEU A 92 -3.31 -7.82 4.79
N TRP A 93 -3.37 -8.74 3.82
CA TRP A 93 -2.18 -9.38 3.21
C TRP A 93 -1.16 -8.35 2.72
N PHE A 94 -1.63 -7.20 2.25
CA PHE A 94 -0.79 -6.16 1.69
C PHE A 94 0.15 -5.52 2.74
N LEU A 95 -0.26 -5.45 4.02
CA LEU A 95 0.55 -4.81 5.07
C LEU A 95 1.84 -5.60 5.38
N VAL A 96 1.70 -6.92 5.54
CA VAL A 96 2.85 -7.81 5.77
C VAL A 96 3.69 -7.97 4.50
N CYS A 97 3.05 -8.01 3.32
CA CYS A 97 3.76 -8.00 2.05
C CYS A 97 4.59 -6.73 1.86
N LEU A 98 4.05 -5.56 2.23
CA LEU A 98 4.75 -4.30 2.12
C LEU A 98 5.94 -4.22 3.08
N PHE A 99 5.77 -4.71 4.32
CA PHE A 99 6.87 -4.85 5.26
C PHE A 99 8.02 -5.68 4.67
N CYS A 100 7.71 -6.85 4.11
CA CYS A 100 8.69 -7.70 3.42
C CYS A 100 9.33 -7.01 2.22
N ALA A 101 8.53 -6.32 1.39
CA ALA A 101 9.01 -5.65 0.19
C ALA A 101 10.01 -4.53 0.53
N GLU A 102 9.73 -3.72 1.55
CA GLU A 102 10.64 -2.68 2.00
C GLU A 102 11.91 -3.24 2.65
N LEU A 103 11.82 -4.36 3.37
CA LEU A 103 12.98 -5.05 3.94
C LEU A 103 13.89 -5.61 2.83
N ILE A 104 13.32 -6.30 1.84
CA ILE A 104 14.05 -6.80 0.67
C ILE A 104 14.71 -5.63 -0.06
N PHE A 105 13.97 -4.54 -0.28
CA PHE A 105 14.48 -3.37 -0.97
C PHE A 105 15.68 -2.75 -0.23
N TRP A 106 15.59 -2.62 1.09
CA TRP A 106 16.69 -2.12 1.92
C TRP A 106 17.93 -3.02 1.82
N CYS A 107 17.76 -4.34 1.97
CA CYS A 107 18.84 -5.32 1.85
C CYS A 107 19.49 -5.28 0.47
N GLY A 108 18.68 -5.34 -0.59
CA GLY A 108 19.15 -5.28 -1.97
C GLY A 108 19.90 -3.99 -2.25
N TRP A 109 19.35 -2.84 -1.82
CA TRP A 109 20.00 -1.54 -2.00
C TRP A 109 21.36 -1.47 -1.33
N LYS A 110 21.51 -2.02 -0.11
CA LYS A 110 22.81 -2.06 0.60
C LYS A 110 23.90 -2.78 -0.21
N LEU A 111 23.53 -3.75 -1.05
CA LEU A 111 24.47 -4.48 -1.91
C LEU A 111 24.89 -3.67 -3.16
N VAL A 112 23.99 -2.86 -3.73
CA VAL A 112 24.20 -2.22 -5.04
C VAL A 112 24.26 -0.69 -5.02
N TYR A 113 24.14 -0.03 -3.87
CA TYR A 113 24.07 1.45 -3.82
C TYR A 113 25.30 2.16 -4.40
N ARG A 114 26.49 1.55 -4.28
CA ARG A 114 27.75 2.05 -4.88
C ARG A 114 27.96 1.61 -6.33
N ARG A 115 27.08 0.77 -6.87
CA ARG A 115 27.18 0.23 -8.23
C ARG A 115 26.42 1.14 -9.21
N GLY A 116 26.75 1.02 -10.50
CA GLY A 116 26.06 1.78 -11.56
C GLY A 116 24.59 1.39 -11.71
N ALA A 117 23.82 2.27 -12.36
CA ALA A 117 22.37 2.09 -12.54
C ALA A 117 22.01 0.76 -13.22
N ALA A 118 22.82 0.29 -14.17
CA ALA A 118 22.59 -0.99 -14.85
C ALA A 118 22.60 -2.18 -13.88
N VAL A 119 23.57 -2.23 -12.94
CA VAL A 119 23.67 -3.30 -11.93
C VAL A 119 22.50 -3.22 -10.95
N GLN A 120 22.12 -2.00 -10.55
CA GLN A 120 20.96 -1.79 -9.68
C GLN A 120 19.67 -2.30 -10.35
N THR A 121 19.42 -1.88 -11.60
CA THR A 121 18.26 -2.33 -12.38
C THR A 121 18.27 -3.84 -12.55
N ALA A 122 19.42 -4.43 -12.90
CA ALA A 122 19.56 -5.87 -13.07
C ALA A 122 19.17 -6.63 -11.79
N LEU A 123 19.68 -6.21 -10.62
CA LEU A 123 19.32 -6.85 -9.35
C LEU A 123 17.81 -6.82 -9.09
N PHE A 124 17.18 -5.63 -9.11
CA PHE A 124 15.77 -5.51 -8.76
C PHE A 124 14.84 -6.13 -9.81
N PHE A 125 15.25 -6.13 -11.08
CA PHE A 125 14.56 -6.87 -12.14
C PHE A 125 14.66 -8.39 -11.90
N SER A 126 15.86 -8.91 -11.63
CA SER A 126 16.08 -10.33 -11.32
C SER A 126 15.30 -10.77 -10.09
N LEU A 127 15.21 -9.95 -9.04
CA LEU A 127 14.37 -10.23 -7.87
C LEU A 127 12.88 -10.33 -8.26
N SER A 128 12.39 -9.44 -9.13
CA SER A 128 11.01 -9.53 -9.62
C SER A 128 10.73 -10.80 -10.41
N ILE A 129 11.65 -11.20 -11.29
CA ILE A 129 11.53 -12.46 -12.06
C ILE A 129 11.63 -13.69 -11.14
N ALA A 130 12.55 -13.67 -10.18
CA ALA A 130 12.68 -14.75 -9.19
C ALA A 130 11.42 -14.89 -8.34
N GLY A 131 10.85 -13.77 -7.88
CA GLY A 131 9.57 -13.76 -7.16
C GLY A 131 8.45 -14.39 -7.98
N TYR A 132 8.34 -14.00 -9.25
CA TYR A 132 7.34 -14.59 -10.15
C TYR A 132 7.53 -16.10 -10.33
N ALA A 133 8.78 -16.55 -10.52
CA ALA A 133 9.09 -17.96 -10.61
C ALA A 133 8.67 -18.72 -9.33
N VAL A 134 8.99 -18.19 -8.15
CA VAL A 134 8.60 -18.79 -6.87
C VAL A 134 7.08 -18.82 -6.69
N SER A 135 6.37 -17.74 -7.04
CA SER A 135 4.90 -17.66 -6.95
C SER A 135 4.16 -18.75 -7.75
N ARG A 136 4.81 -19.35 -8.76
CA ARG A 136 4.24 -20.47 -9.52
C ARG A 136 4.24 -21.80 -8.77
N PHE A 137 5.09 -21.94 -7.76
CA PHE A 137 5.27 -23.19 -7.02
C PHE A 137 4.83 -23.09 -5.55
N ALA A 138 4.95 -21.91 -4.94
CA ALA A 138 4.65 -21.74 -3.53
C ALA A 138 4.15 -20.34 -3.18
N HIS A 139 3.16 -20.29 -2.28
CA HIS A 139 2.76 -19.06 -1.59
C HIS A 139 3.59 -18.94 -0.31
N LEU A 140 4.63 -18.12 -0.34
CA LEU A 140 5.50 -17.95 0.81
C LEU A 140 4.77 -17.21 1.94
N PRO A 141 5.17 -17.39 3.21
CA PRO A 141 4.64 -16.60 4.31
C PRO A 141 4.77 -15.10 4.04
N TRP A 142 3.75 -14.35 4.46
CA TRP A 142 3.65 -12.89 4.33
C TRP A 142 3.74 -12.39 2.89
N SER A 143 3.32 -13.26 1.96
CA SER A 143 3.43 -13.00 0.52
C SER A 143 4.84 -12.58 0.10
N LEU A 144 5.87 -13.22 0.67
CA LEU A 144 7.27 -12.89 0.38
C LEU A 144 7.61 -13.05 -1.11
N ASP A 145 6.98 -14.00 -1.79
CA ASP A 145 7.04 -14.20 -3.23
C ASP A 145 6.51 -12.97 -4.00
N VAL A 146 5.38 -12.41 -3.58
CA VAL A 146 4.81 -11.18 -4.13
C VAL A 146 5.68 -9.97 -3.81
N ALA A 147 6.27 -9.93 -2.62
CA ALA A 147 7.20 -8.88 -2.20
C ALA A 147 8.47 -8.86 -3.06
N LEU A 148 8.94 -10.02 -3.54
CA LEU A 148 10.01 -10.14 -4.53
C LEU A 148 9.56 -9.61 -5.90
N VAL A 149 8.36 -10.00 -6.37
CA VAL A 149 7.78 -9.45 -7.62
C VAL A 149 7.71 -7.92 -7.58
N ALA A 150 7.40 -7.33 -6.42
CA ALA A 150 7.24 -5.90 -6.24
C ALA A 150 8.54 -5.07 -6.36
N GLN A 151 9.71 -5.71 -6.36
CA GLN A 151 11.00 -5.02 -6.24
C GLN A 151 11.30 -4.06 -7.39
N LEU A 152 10.96 -4.41 -8.64
CA LEU A 152 11.11 -3.50 -9.77
C LEU A 152 10.26 -2.22 -9.61
N PHE A 153 9.04 -2.32 -9.09
CA PHE A 153 8.18 -1.16 -8.84
C PHE A 153 8.77 -0.26 -7.74
N MET A 154 9.22 -0.87 -6.63
CA MET A 154 9.90 -0.13 -5.56
C MET A 154 11.16 0.59 -6.07
N PHE A 155 11.98 -0.09 -6.85
CA PHE A 155 13.18 0.51 -7.42
C PHE A 155 12.86 1.67 -8.38
N ALA A 156 11.88 1.48 -9.27
CA ALA A 156 11.41 2.55 -10.16
C ALA A 156 10.95 3.78 -9.36
N GLY A 157 10.17 3.57 -8.31
CA GLY A 157 9.74 4.63 -7.39
C GLY A 157 10.90 5.38 -6.76
N TYR A 158 11.90 4.66 -6.24
CA TYR A 158 13.10 5.26 -5.68
C TYR A 158 13.89 6.08 -6.71
N ARG A 159 14.06 5.59 -7.94
CA ARG A 159 14.73 6.32 -9.01
C ARG A 159 13.98 7.62 -9.37
N LEU A 160 12.64 7.59 -9.35
CA LEU A 160 11.84 8.80 -9.54
C LEU A 160 12.03 9.82 -8.42
N HIS A 161 12.17 9.36 -7.17
CA HIS A 161 12.48 10.23 -6.04
C HIS A 161 13.81 10.96 -6.24
N VAL A 162 14.86 10.20 -6.57
CA VAL A 162 16.22 10.74 -6.81
C VAL A 162 16.24 11.69 -8.01
N ALA A 163 15.49 11.39 -9.07
CA ALA A 163 15.37 12.25 -10.25
C ALA A 163 14.58 13.55 -9.99
N GLY A 164 13.97 13.72 -8.80
CA GLY A 164 13.20 14.91 -8.48
C GLY A 164 11.88 15.02 -9.26
N LEU A 165 11.31 13.91 -9.72
CA LEU A 165 10.00 13.91 -10.38
C LEU A 165 8.97 14.56 -9.45
N PHE A 166 8.20 15.51 -10.00
CA PHE A 166 7.23 16.40 -9.33
C PHE A 166 7.80 17.59 -8.55
N ARG A 167 9.13 17.72 -8.43
CA ARG A 167 9.80 18.95 -8.00
C ARG A 167 10.33 19.74 -9.20
N SER A 168 11.16 19.10 -10.02
CA SER A 168 11.88 19.73 -11.14
C SER A 168 11.64 19.04 -12.49
N TYR A 169 11.39 17.73 -12.48
CA TYR A 169 11.25 16.93 -13.70
C TYR A 169 9.78 16.59 -14.02
N ARG A 170 9.45 16.49 -15.32
CA ARG A 170 8.16 16.07 -15.89
C ARG A 170 8.42 15.08 -17.03
N PHE A 171 7.47 14.20 -17.29
CA PHE A 171 7.54 13.32 -18.46
C PHE A 171 7.29 14.11 -19.76
N SER A 172 8.08 13.85 -20.80
CA SER A 172 7.87 14.43 -22.13
C SER A 172 6.69 13.75 -22.84
N LEU A 173 6.10 14.42 -23.83
CA LEU A 173 4.96 13.87 -24.58
C LEU A 173 5.27 12.53 -25.28
N PRO A 174 6.44 12.35 -25.93
CA PRO A 174 6.81 11.03 -26.50
C PRO A 174 6.91 9.93 -25.44
N LEU A 175 7.42 10.25 -24.25
CA LEU A 175 7.52 9.30 -23.15
C LEU A 175 6.13 8.93 -22.61
N LEU A 176 5.21 9.88 -22.53
CA LEU A 176 3.82 9.61 -22.17
C LEU A 176 3.13 8.73 -23.21
N ALA A 177 3.34 8.97 -24.50
CA ALA A 177 2.83 8.11 -25.57
C ALA A 177 3.38 6.68 -25.44
N CYS A 178 4.67 6.53 -25.12
CA CYS A 178 5.26 5.22 -24.83
C CYS A 178 4.58 4.53 -23.64
N PHE A 179 4.32 5.25 -22.53
CA PHE A 179 3.57 4.68 -21.41
C PHE A 179 2.14 4.30 -21.78
N VAL A 180 1.44 5.07 -22.62
CA VAL A 180 0.10 4.68 -23.11
C VAL A 180 0.16 3.37 -23.89
N VAL A 181 1.13 3.22 -24.79
CA VAL A 181 1.32 1.98 -25.56
C VAL A 181 1.64 0.81 -24.65
N LEU A 182 2.62 0.95 -23.75
CA LEU A 182 2.99 -0.11 -22.80
C LEU A 182 1.83 -0.49 -21.86
N PHE A 183 1.05 0.51 -21.43
CA PHE A 183 -0.15 0.25 -20.63
C PHE A 183 -1.20 -0.53 -21.41
N GLY A 184 -1.44 -0.14 -22.68
CA GLY A 184 -2.33 -0.86 -23.60
C GLY A 184 -1.90 -2.30 -23.85
N LEU A 185 -0.60 -2.54 -24.09
CA LEU A 185 -0.04 -3.89 -24.20
C LEU A 185 -0.24 -4.70 -22.92
N GLY A 186 -0.10 -4.07 -21.75
CA GLY A 186 -0.38 -4.69 -20.45
C GLY A 186 -1.84 -5.13 -20.27
N GLN A 187 -2.79 -4.53 -20.99
CA GLN A 187 -4.20 -4.95 -20.99
C GLN A 187 -4.46 -6.19 -21.86
N LEU A 188 -3.53 -6.54 -22.77
CA LEU A 188 -3.61 -7.74 -23.59
C LEU A 188 -3.14 -9.00 -22.85
N ASN A 189 -2.86 -8.88 -21.55
CA ASN A 189 -2.44 -10.01 -20.74
C ASN A 189 -3.57 -11.04 -20.65
N GLU A 190 -3.24 -12.32 -20.83
CA GLU A 190 -4.19 -13.43 -20.95
C GLU A 190 -5.06 -13.62 -19.70
N THR A 191 -4.58 -13.16 -18.55
CA THR A 191 -5.29 -13.21 -17.28
C THR A 191 -5.48 -11.83 -16.69
N THR A 192 -6.58 -11.65 -15.98
CA THR A 192 -6.80 -10.44 -15.19
C THR A 192 -5.82 -10.43 -14.02
N VAL A 193 -4.99 -9.40 -13.96
CA VAL A 193 -3.95 -9.29 -12.94
C VAL A 193 -4.53 -9.30 -11.53
N ASP A 194 -3.95 -10.14 -10.67
CA ASP A 194 -4.20 -10.21 -9.24
C ASP A 194 -2.94 -10.63 -8.48
N MET A 195 -2.24 -9.66 -7.90
CA MET A 195 -1.03 -9.94 -7.13
C MET A 195 -1.32 -10.77 -5.87
N ASN A 196 -2.52 -10.70 -5.29
CA ASN A 196 -2.88 -11.52 -4.12
C ASN A 196 -3.04 -12.99 -4.50
N HIS A 197 -3.68 -13.25 -5.63
CA HIS A 197 -3.87 -14.61 -6.14
C HIS A 197 -2.73 -15.10 -7.03
N ARG A 198 -1.61 -14.36 -7.10
CA ARG A 198 -0.44 -14.67 -7.94
C ARG A 198 -0.78 -14.81 -9.43
N ALA A 199 -1.88 -14.21 -9.85
CA ALA A 199 -2.31 -14.17 -11.24
C ALA A 199 -1.61 -13.01 -11.94
N TYR A 200 -0.42 -13.26 -12.48
CA TYR A 200 0.35 -12.26 -13.23
C TYR A 200 0.23 -12.42 -14.75
N GLY A 201 -0.18 -13.60 -15.23
CA GLY A 201 -0.18 -13.95 -16.65
C GLY A 201 1.23 -13.87 -17.23
N ASN A 202 1.38 -13.16 -18.34
CA ASN A 202 2.69 -12.79 -18.86
C ASN A 202 3.35 -11.74 -17.96
N VAL A 203 4.38 -12.15 -17.22
CA VAL A 203 5.06 -11.30 -16.24
C VAL A 203 5.65 -10.03 -16.85
N LEU A 204 6.12 -10.06 -18.09
CA LEU A 204 6.69 -8.88 -18.75
C LEU A 204 5.61 -7.87 -19.09
N LEU A 205 4.46 -8.31 -19.60
CA LEU A 205 3.29 -7.46 -19.81
C LEU A 205 2.76 -6.88 -18.50
N PHE A 206 2.74 -7.69 -17.43
CA PHE A 206 2.38 -7.23 -16.09
C PHE A 206 3.34 -6.14 -15.58
N LEU A 207 4.66 -6.35 -15.65
CA LEU A 207 5.64 -5.39 -15.17
C LEU A 207 5.60 -4.08 -15.99
N ALA A 208 5.57 -4.19 -17.32
CA ALA A 208 5.50 -3.03 -18.21
C ALA A 208 4.18 -2.25 -18.04
N GLY A 209 3.04 -2.94 -18.05
CA GLY A 209 1.73 -2.35 -17.87
C GLY A 209 1.54 -1.75 -16.47
N GLY A 210 2.03 -2.42 -15.43
CA GLY A 210 1.98 -1.94 -14.06
C GLY A 210 2.80 -0.66 -13.84
N LEU A 211 4.02 -0.60 -14.39
CA LEU A 211 4.86 0.60 -14.36
C LEU A 211 4.22 1.75 -15.15
N ALA A 212 3.82 1.48 -16.38
CA ALA A 212 3.25 2.48 -17.26
C ALA A 212 1.95 3.06 -16.71
N GLY A 213 1.01 2.22 -16.25
CA GLY A 213 -0.23 2.66 -15.61
C GLY A 213 0.03 3.47 -14.34
N SER A 214 1.04 3.09 -13.55
CA SER A 214 1.46 3.87 -12.37
C SER A 214 1.97 5.25 -12.77
N PHE A 215 2.86 5.35 -13.76
CA PHE A 215 3.40 6.63 -14.22
C PHE A 215 2.33 7.54 -14.85
N LEU A 216 1.41 6.97 -15.64
CA LEU A 216 0.28 7.70 -16.22
C LEU A 216 -0.63 8.28 -15.13
N LEU A 217 -0.98 7.49 -14.11
CA LEU A 217 -1.80 7.99 -13.00
C LEU A 217 -1.05 9.08 -12.21
N MET A 218 0.24 8.91 -11.94
CA MET A 218 1.01 9.94 -11.24
C MET A 218 1.09 11.24 -12.07
N GLN A 219 1.22 11.15 -13.39
CA GLN A 219 1.17 12.32 -14.29
C GLN A 219 -0.21 12.98 -14.28
N LEU A 220 -1.30 12.21 -14.29
CA LEU A 220 -2.66 12.71 -14.18
C LEU A 220 -2.85 13.48 -12.86
N VAL A 221 -2.44 12.88 -11.74
CA VAL A 221 -2.49 13.51 -10.41
C VAL A 221 -1.69 14.81 -10.39
N TYR A 222 -0.54 14.85 -11.08
CA TYR A 222 0.26 16.07 -11.18
C TYR A 222 -0.47 17.20 -11.92
N TRP A 223 -1.19 16.91 -13.00
CA TRP A 223 -1.94 17.92 -13.74
C TRP A 223 -3.09 18.52 -12.93
N ILE A 224 -3.81 17.69 -12.17
CA ILE A 224 -4.95 18.13 -11.37
C ILE A 224 -4.57 18.63 -9.97
N LYS A 225 -3.29 18.61 -9.59
CA LYS A 225 -2.84 18.97 -8.23
C LYS A 225 -3.13 20.43 -7.87
N SER A 226 -3.28 21.31 -8.86
CA SER A 226 -3.59 22.74 -8.67
C SER A 226 -5.03 22.95 -8.19
N TRP A 227 -5.91 21.98 -8.38
CA TRP A 227 -7.32 22.08 -7.98
C TRP A 227 -7.44 21.92 -6.46
N SER A 228 -7.73 23.03 -5.79
CA SER A 228 -7.68 23.12 -4.32
C SER A 228 -8.62 22.11 -3.64
N TRP A 229 -9.81 21.87 -4.21
CA TRP A 229 -10.79 20.92 -3.68
C TRP A 229 -10.33 19.46 -3.83
N VAL A 230 -9.81 19.06 -5.00
CA VAL A 230 -9.23 17.72 -5.24
C VAL A 230 -8.13 17.45 -4.22
N ARG A 231 -7.19 18.40 -4.09
CA ARG A 231 -6.08 18.30 -3.13
C ARG A 231 -6.58 18.12 -1.70
N ARG A 232 -7.61 18.86 -1.27
CA ARG A 232 -8.17 18.73 0.09
C ARG A 232 -8.76 17.34 0.32
N ILE A 233 -9.58 16.84 -0.61
CA ILE A 233 -10.25 15.53 -0.50
C ILE A 233 -9.21 14.42 -0.46
N PHE A 234 -8.33 14.34 -1.47
CA PHE A 234 -7.33 13.27 -1.55
C PHE A 234 -6.28 13.36 -0.43
N SER A 235 -5.95 14.55 0.07
CA SER A 235 -5.09 14.68 1.26
C SER A 235 -5.78 14.17 2.53
N ALA A 236 -7.08 14.42 2.69
CA ALA A 236 -7.84 13.89 3.82
C ALA A 236 -7.91 12.36 3.77
N LEU A 237 -8.30 11.79 2.62
CA LEU A 237 -8.35 10.34 2.40
C LEU A 237 -6.96 9.70 2.57
N GLY A 238 -5.91 10.33 2.02
CA GLY A 238 -4.54 9.83 2.09
C GLY A 238 -3.98 9.75 3.52
N LYS A 239 -4.38 10.66 4.42
CA LYS A 239 -3.99 10.60 5.86
C LYS A 239 -4.60 9.40 6.58
N GLU A 240 -5.72 8.91 6.07
CA GLU A 240 -6.52 7.80 6.62
C GLU A 240 -6.46 6.55 5.74
N SER A 241 -5.53 6.49 4.77
CA SER A 241 -5.41 5.39 3.79
C SER A 241 -5.25 4.02 4.45
N LEU A 242 -4.50 3.93 5.56
CA LEU A 242 -4.36 2.70 6.33
C LEU A 242 -5.71 2.23 6.92
N MET A 243 -6.55 3.15 7.40
CA MET A 243 -7.88 2.80 7.92
C MET A 243 -8.82 2.40 6.80
N ILE A 244 -8.76 3.09 5.67
CA ILE A 244 -9.52 2.70 4.48
C ILE A 244 -9.14 1.27 4.07
N LEU A 245 -7.84 0.96 4.00
CA LEU A 245 -7.36 -0.39 3.69
C LEU A 245 -7.87 -1.45 4.69
N VAL A 246 -7.78 -1.17 6.00
CA VAL A 246 -8.16 -2.12 7.05
C VAL A 246 -9.68 -2.32 7.13
N PHE A 247 -10.49 -1.28 6.99
CA PHE A 247 -11.93 -1.34 7.30
C PHE A 247 -12.83 -1.51 6.08
N HIS A 248 -12.39 -1.23 4.84
CA HIS A 248 -13.34 -1.22 3.71
C HIS A 248 -13.99 -2.59 3.47
N MET A 249 -13.20 -3.68 3.49
CA MET A 249 -13.73 -5.01 3.24
C MET A 249 -14.22 -5.69 4.53
N GLY A 250 -13.38 -5.75 5.58
CA GLY A 250 -13.70 -6.42 6.83
C GLY A 250 -14.80 -5.75 7.68
N PHE A 251 -15.14 -4.48 7.41
CA PHE A 251 -16.17 -3.75 8.15
C PHE A 251 -17.21 -3.12 7.22
N ALA A 252 -16.81 -2.17 6.36
CA ALA A 252 -17.78 -1.35 5.65
C ALA A 252 -18.67 -2.15 4.70
N PHE A 253 -18.08 -3.08 3.95
CA PHE A 253 -18.80 -4.00 3.07
C PHE A 253 -19.68 -4.99 3.85
N VAL A 254 -19.20 -5.50 4.98
CA VAL A 254 -20.00 -6.38 5.86
C VAL A 254 -21.24 -5.64 6.37
N VAL A 255 -21.09 -4.38 6.81
CA VAL A 255 -22.23 -3.55 7.23
C VAL A 255 -23.22 -3.35 6.08
N LEU A 256 -22.75 -3.01 4.88
CA LEU A 256 -23.63 -2.81 3.72
C LEU A 256 -24.40 -4.08 3.34
N ASN A 257 -23.73 -5.23 3.35
CA ASN A 257 -24.35 -6.51 3.03
C ASN A 257 -25.41 -6.91 4.07
N ASN A 258 -25.15 -6.67 5.36
CA ASN A 258 -26.14 -6.90 6.41
C ASN A 258 -27.33 -5.94 6.32
N LEU A 259 -27.10 -4.66 6.01
CA LEU A 259 -28.19 -3.71 5.74
C LEU A 259 -29.04 -4.18 4.56
N ASN A 260 -28.40 -4.60 3.46
CA ASN A 260 -29.13 -5.12 2.32
C ASN A 260 -30.00 -6.34 2.69
N LYS A 261 -29.42 -7.30 3.42
CA LYS A 261 -30.11 -8.51 3.85
C LYS A 261 -31.28 -8.24 4.80
N TYR A 262 -31.04 -7.49 5.88
CA TYR A 262 -31.98 -7.37 7.00
C TYR A 262 -32.92 -6.14 6.92
N VAL A 263 -32.51 -5.06 6.26
CA VAL A 263 -33.30 -3.83 6.15
C VAL A 263 -33.96 -3.70 4.79
N PHE A 264 -33.22 -3.99 3.71
CA PHE A 264 -33.71 -3.85 2.34
C PHE A 264 -34.19 -5.15 1.71
N ALA A 265 -34.25 -6.26 2.46
CA ALA A 265 -34.70 -7.57 1.99
C ALA A 265 -34.04 -8.02 0.65
N ASN A 266 -32.75 -7.74 0.49
CA ASN A 266 -31.93 -8.00 -0.70
C ASN A 266 -32.33 -7.22 -1.98
N GLN A 267 -33.12 -6.16 -1.86
CA GLN A 267 -33.56 -5.34 -3.00
C GLN A 267 -32.56 -4.23 -3.36
N LEU A 268 -31.54 -3.97 -2.53
CA LEU A 268 -30.55 -2.93 -2.80
C LEU A 268 -29.49 -3.45 -3.78
N HIS A 269 -29.59 -3.03 -5.05
CA HIS A 269 -28.64 -3.36 -6.10
C HIS A 269 -27.71 -2.17 -6.41
N LEU A 270 -26.54 -2.15 -5.76
CA LEU A 270 -25.53 -1.11 -5.98
C LEU A 270 -24.50 -1.54 -7.03
N ASN A 271 -24.10 -0.60 -7.89
CA ASN A 271 -22.95 -0.82 -8.76
C ASN A 271 -21.63 -0.75 -7.97
N TRP A 272 -20.54 -1.22 -8.59
CA TRP A 272 -19.23 -1.29 -7.93
C TRP A 272 -18.67 0.08 -7.48
N VAL A 273 -19.06 1.17 -8.15
CA VAL A 273 -18.65 2.54 -7.78
C VAL A 273 -19.33 2.95 -6.48
N ALA A 274 -20.65 2.79 -6.38
CA ALA A 274 -21.40 3.08 -5.16
C ALA A 274 -20.89 2.22 -4.00
N TYR A 275 -20.61 0.95 -4.25
CA TYR A 275 -20.03 0.03 -3.27
C TYR A 275 -18.65 0.54 -2.79
N THR A 276 -17.79 0.97 -3.71
CA THR A 276 -16.47 1.54 -3.38
C THR A 276 -16.58 2.84 -2.59
N LEU A 277 -17.49 3.74 -2.97
CA LEU A 277 -17.73 5.00 -2.26
C LEU A 277 -18.21 4.77 -0.83
N TRP A 278 -19.12 3.80 -0.63
CA TRP A 278 -19.53 3.37 0.70
C TRP A 278 -18.33 2.84 1.51
N GLY A 279 -17.55 1.94 0.90
CA GLY A 279 -16.35 1.37 1.52
C GLY A 279 -15.36 2.44 1.99
N ILE A 280 -15.08 3.43 1.14
CA ILE A 280 -14.20 4.56 1.47
C ILE A 280 -14.83 5.44 2.55
N GLY A 281 -16.09 5.83 2.39
CA GLY A 281 -16.77 6.77 3.28
C GLY A 281 -16.91 6.24 4.70
N LEU A 282 -17.46 5.03 4.87
CA LEU A 282 -17.65 4.43 6.18
C LEU A 282 -16.32 4.10 6.85
N SER A 283 -15.32 3.63 6.10
CA SER A 283 -13.98 3.38 6.66
C SER A 283 -13.27 4.67 7.08
N TYR A 284 -13.46 5.76 6.35
CA TYR A 284 -12.94 7.07 6.71
C TYR A 284 -13.57 7.55 8.03
N VAL A 285 -14.89 7.44 8.18
CA VAL A 285 -15.60 7.78 9.42
C VAL A 285 -15.11 6.91 10.60
N ALA A 286 -14.95 5.60 10.38
CA ALA A 286 -14.37 4.70 11.38
C ALA A 286 -12.94 5.13 11.78
N GLY A 287 -12.10 5.52 10.80
CA GLY A 287 -10.76 6.04 11.05
C GLY A 287 -10.75 7.32 11.89
N LEU A 288 -11.73 8.22 11.68
CA LEU A 288 -11.92 9.42 12.51
C LEU A 288 -12.37 9.08 13.93
N ALA A 289 -13.25 8.09 14.10
CA ALA A 289 -13.67 7.61 15.42
C ALA A 289 -12.48 6.99 16.19
N ILE A 290 -11.69 6.14 15.53
CA ILE A 290 -10.48 5.53 16.10
C ILE A 290 -9.49 6.60 16.58
N ASN A 291 -9.36 7.72 15.86
CA ASN A 291 -8.47 8.81 16.26
C ASN A 291 -8.83 9.44 17.62
N LYS A 292 -10.07 9.29 18.09
CA LYS A 292 -10.52 9.84 19.37
C LYS A 292 -10.05 9.01 20.57
N ILE A 293 -9.73 7.72 20.37
CA ILE A 293 -9.34 6.80 21.45
C ILE A 293 -7.83 6.48 21.32
N PRO A 294 -6.97 7.02 22.20
CA PRO A 294 -5.51 6.90 22.08
C PRO A 294 -4.97 5.48 21.92
N VAL A 295 -5.51 4.53 22.69
CA VAL A 295 -5.06 3.13 22.65
C VAL A 295 -5.42 2.47 21.32
N ILE A 296 -6.67 2.59 20.88
CA ILE A 296 -7.13 2.03 19.60
C ILE A 296 -6.38 2.68 18.43
N ARG A 297 -6.16 4.00 18.50
CA ARG A 297 -5.33 4.72 17.52
C ARG A 297 -3.92 4.16 17.44
N PHE A 298 -3.27 3.88 18.57
CA PHE A 298 -1.93 3.30 18.57
C PHE A 298 -1.93 1.90 17.96
N LEU A 299 -2.88 1.05 18.34
CA LEU A 299 -2.98 -0.33 17.83
C LEU A 299 -3.24 -0.37 16.32
N PHE A 300 -4.18 0.42 15.81
CA PHE A 300 -4.57 0.39 14.40
C PHE A 300 -3.70 1.28 13.50
N LYS A 301 -2.98 2.28 14.02
CA LYS A 301 -2.17 3.21 13.19
C LYS A 301 -0.68 3.24 13.51
N GLY A 302 -0.24 2.59 14.58
CA GLY A 302 1.13 2.71 15.07
C GLY A 302 1.50 4.11 15.56
N LYS A 303 0.55 5.03 15.66
CA LYS A 303 0.80 6.42 16.03
C LYS A 303 0.45 6.61 17.49
N ARG A 304 1.47 6.81 18.34
CA ARG A 304 1.27 7.24 19.72
C ARG A 304 0.49 8.56 19.74
N PHE A 305 -0.40 8.71 20.71
CA PHE A 305 -1.04 10.00 20.97
C PHE A 305 0.04 10.98 21.46
N VAL A 306 0.27 12.02 20.68
CA VAL A 306 1.12 13.15 21.08
C VAL A 306 0.16 14.30 21.42
N PRO A 307 0.06 14.72 22.70
CA PRO A 307 -0.72 15.88 23.11
C PRO A 307 -0.45 17.10 22.21
N ALA A 308 -1.44 17.97 22.05
CA ALA A 308 -1.30 19.15 21.18
C ALA A 308 -0.12 20.05 21.60
N VAL A 309 0.18 20.10 22.90
CA VAL A 309 1.29 20.86 23.51
C VAL A 309 2.65 20.34 23.02
N GLU A 310 2.89 19.03 23.04
CA GLU A 310 4.15 18.44 22.53
C GLU A 310 4.31 18.60 21.01
N ARG A 311 3.21 18.65 20.25
CA ARG A 311 3.25 18.94 18.80
C ARG A 311 3.65 20.38 18.49
N ALA A 312 3.31 21.33 19.36
CA ALA A 312 3.73 22.72 19.23
C ALA A 312 5.22 22.86 19.53
N TRP A 313 5.68 22.31 20.66
CA TRP A 313 7.10 22.31 21.03
C TRP A 313 8.00 21.56 20.04
N GLY A 314 7.57 20.41 19.51
CA GLY A 314 8.34 19.68 18.50
C GLY A 314 8.52 20.44 17.18
N LYS A 315 7.53 21.25 16.78
CA LYS A 315 7.64 22.14 15.60
C LYS A 315 8.54 23.34 15.86
N GLU A 316 8.55 23.84 17.09
CA GLU A 316 9.37 24.97 17.53
C GLU A 316 10.85 24.57 17.61
N LYS A 317 11.15 23.39 18.17
CA LYS A 317 12.49 22.78 18.21
C LYS A 317 13.05 22.51 16.81
N ALA A 318 12.22 21.97 15.91
CA ALA A 318 12.61 21.74 14.51
C ALA A 318 12.83 23.05 13.74
N LYS A 319 12.18 24.17 14.13
CA LYS A 319 12.49 25.49 13.55
C LYS A 319 13.81 26.06 14.05
N THR A 320 14.15 25.82 15.32
CA THR A 320 15.41 26.28 15.94
C THR A 320 16.62 25.47 15.45
N GLU A 321 16.49 24.16 15.21
CA GLU A 321 17.59 23.34 14.67
C GLU A 321 17.90 23.61 13.18
N TYR A 322 16.94 24.13 12.40
CA TYR A 322 17.15 24.48 10.99
C TYR A 322 17.50 25.96 10.76
N SER A 323 17.55 26.77 11.81
CA SER A 323 18.09 28.14 11.76
C SER A 323 19.54 28.14 12.26
N LEU A 324 20.46 27.71 11.39
CA LEU A 324 21.89 28.00 11.60
C LEU A 324 22.09 29.52 11.64
N PRO A 325 22.94 30.05 12.53
CA PRO A 325 23.16 31.49 12.62
C PRO A 325 23.78 32.00 11.32
N ALA A 326 23.15 33.01 10.75
CA ALA A 326 23.71 33.76 9.65
C ALA A 326 24.92 34.56 10.14
N GLY A 327 26.10 34.21 9.62
CA GLY A 327 27.22 35.13 9.50
C GLY A 327 28.20 35.16 10.66
N GLU A 328 29.41 34.68 10.40
CA GLU A 328 30.60 35.47 10.72
C GLU A 328 31.52 35.44 9.50
N LYS A 329 31.55 36.56 8.77
CA LYS A 329 32.61 36.95 7.85
C LYS A 329 33.62 37.76 8.67
N ALA A 330 34.87 37.34 8.67
CA ALA A 330 36.13 38.06 8.96
C ALA A 330 37.12 36.99 9.49
N MET A 331 38.37 36.87 9.08
CA MET A 331 39.33 37.76 8.42
C MET A 331 40.34 36.89 7.65
#